data_AF-A0A6B3HWC3-F1
#
_entry.id   AF-A0A6B3HWC3-F1
#
_cell.length_a   1.000
_cell.length_b   1.000
_cell.length_c   1.000
_cell.angle_alpha   90.00
_cell.angle_beta   90.00
_cell.angle_gamma   90.00
#
_symmetry.space_group_name_H-M   'P 1'
#
loop_
_entity.id
_entity.type
_entity.pdbx_description
1 polymer ?
#
loop_
_entity_poly.entity_id
_entity_poly.type
_entity_poly.pdbx_seq_one_letter_code
_entity_poly.pdbx_strand_id
1 'polypeptide(L)'
;MSAARSAAERAAAEETALFAQPEAAPDVTAAYGPEPDQVVDFYAPRGPGAAPGTPLVVVVHGGAWRAAYDRRHLSPFAAFLAGRGFAVASVEYRRGDG
;
A
#
# COMPACT_ATOMS: atom_id res chain seq x y z
N MET A 1 22.13 19.28 23.70
CA MET A 1 20.89 18.53 23.99
C MET A 1 19.90 18.79 22.85
N SER A 2 19.64 17.81 21.99
CA SER A 2 18.58 17.93 20.98
C SER A 2 17.23 17.90 21.70
N ALA A 3 16.40 18.92 21.50
CA ALA A 3 15.01 18.84 21.93
C ALA A 3 14.32 17.69 21.19
N ALA A 4 13.51 16.89 21.88
CA ALA A 4 12.68 15.88 21.24
C ALA A 4 11.63 16.61 20.37
N ARG A 5 11.53 16.22 19.09
CA ARG A 5 10.50 16.74 18.18
C ARG A 5 9.11 16.61 18.81
N SER A 6 8.23 17.58 18.57
CA SER A 6 6.82 17.50 18.96
C SER A 6 6.11 16.33 18.26
N ALA A 7 4.92 15.96 18.74
CA ALA A 7 4.12 14.92 18.08
C ALA A 7 3.74 15.30 16.64
N ALA A 8 3.42 16.58 16.40
CA ALA A 8 3.10 17.09 15.08
C ALA A 8 4.31 17.02 14.12
N GLU A 9 5.50 17.40 14.60
CA GLU A 9 6.74 17.31 13.81
C GLU A 9 7.12 15.86 13.49
N ARG A 10 6.84 14.92 14.40
CA ARG A 10 7.03 13.48 14.13
C ARG A 10 6.04 12.98 13.08
N ALA A 11 4.76 13.33 13.20
CA ALA A 11 3.73 12.91 12.24
C ALA A 11 4.03 13.47 10.83
N ALA A 12 4.40 14.74 10.71
CA ALA A 12 4.78 15.35 9.43
C ALA A 12 6.04 14.70 8.83
N ALA A 13 7.02 14.36 9.67
CA ALA A 13 8.21 13.65 9.22
C ALA A 13 7.91 12.21 8.77
N GLU A 14 7.01 11.52 9.45
CA GLU A 14 6.53 10.18 9.08
C GLU A 14 5.77 10.22 7.77
N GLU A 15 4.85 11.17 7.61
CA GLU A 15 4.12 11.40 6.36
C GLU A 15 5.08 11.65 5.19
N THR A 16 6.06 12.54 5.39
CA THR A 16 7.10 12.83 4.38
C THR A 16 7.90 11.59 4.03
N ALA A 17 8.31 10.81 5.04
CA ALA A 17 9.10 9.60 4.82
C ALA A 17 8.32 8.50 4.08
N LEU A 18 7.01 8.38 4.36
CA LEU A 18 6.11 7.44 3.71
C LEU A 18 5.97 7.77 2.22
N PHE A 19 5.63 9.02 1.89
CA PHE A 19 5.44 9.46 0.50
C PHE A 19 6.74 9.62 -0.30
N ALA A 20 7.89 9.65 0.38
CA ALA A 20 9.20 9.64 -0.29
C ALA A 20 9.66 8.24 -0.73
N GLN A 21 8.97 7.17 -0.31
CA GLN A 21 9.32 5.82 -0.74
C GLN A 21 9.01 5.64 -2.24
N PRO A 22 9.91 5.00 -3.02
CA PRO A 22 9.65 4.74 -4.43
C PRO A 22 8.49 3.77 -4.58
N GLU A 23 7.56 4.08 -5.48
CA GLU A 23 6.45 3.19 -5.82
C GLU A 23 6.98 1.82 -6.29
N ALA A 24 6.36 0.74 -5.83
CA ALA A 24 6.68 -0.61 -6.26
C ALA A 24 5.61 -1.11 -7.23
N ALA A 25 6.02 -1.56 -8.42
CA ALA A 25 5.08 -2.09 -9.40
C ALA A 25 4.44 -3.41 -8.89
N PRO A 26 3.12 -3.59 -9.11
CA PRO A 26 2.47 -4.87 -8.85
C PRO A 26 2.87 -5.92 -9.89
N ASP A 27 2.69 -7.19 -9.55
CA ASP A 27 2.89 -8.30 -10.48
C ASP A 27 1.72 -8.42 -11.46
N VAL A 28 0.49 -8.15 -11.00
CA VAL A 28 -0.71 -8.06 -11.85
C VAL A 28 -1.74 -7.11 -11.24
N THR A 29 -2.48 -6.39 -12.08
CA THR A 29 -3.66 -5.62 -11.68
C THR A 29 -4.90 -6.27 -12.30
N ALA A 30 -5.95 -6.45 -11.50
CA ALA A 30 -7.23 -6.99 -11.96
C ALA A 30 -8.40 -6.10 -11.52
N ALA A 31 -9.42 -5.99 -12.37
CA ALA A 31 -10.67 -5.35 -12.01
C ALA A 31 -11.55 -6.30 -11.17
N TYR A 32 -12.20 -5.78 -10.14
CA TYR A 32 -13.22 -6.49 -9.35
C TYR A 32 -14.65 -6.01 -9.64
N GLY A 33 -14.81 -5.03 -10.53
CA GLY A 33 -16.10 -4.55 -10.99
C GLY A 33 -15.98 -3.59 -12.17
N PRO A 34 -17.09 -3.00 -12.64
CA PRO A 34 -17.13 -2.18 -13.84
C PRO A 34 -16.53 -0.76 -13.69
N GLU A 35 -16.42 -0.23 -12.48
CA GLU A 35 -15.95 1.15 -12.27
C GLU A 35 -14.42 1.26 -12.31
N PRO A 36 -13.84 2.40 -12.74
CA PRO A 36 -12.39 2.56 -12.88
C PRO A 36 -11.60 2.35 -11.59
N ASP A 37 -12.19 2.69 -10.44
CA ASP A 37 -11.58 2.51 -9.11
C ASP A 37 -11.75 1.08 -8.57
N GLN A 38 -12.46 0.20 -9.26
CA GLN A 38 -12.69 -1.17 -8.81
C GLN A 38 -11.56 -2.09 -9.25
N VAL A 39 -10.36 -1.82 -8.75
CA VAL A 39 -9.14 -2.55 -9.10
C VAL A 39 -8.39 -3.08 -7.88
N VAL A 40 -7.70 -4.19 -8.05
CA VAL A 40 -6.78 -4.79 -7.08
C VAL A 40 -5.43 -4.99 -7.74
N ASP A 41 -4.38 -4.54 -7.06
CA ASP A 41 -3.00 -4.86 -7.39
C ASP A 41 -2.53 -6.07 -6.57
N PHE A 42 -2.03 -7.09 -7.25
CA PHE A 42 -1.50 -8.29 -6.63
C PHE A 42 0.03 -8.30 -6.64
N TYR A 43 0.59 -8.69 -5.50
CA TYR A 43 2.03 -8.91 -5.33
C TYR A 43 2.24 -10.38 -4.95
N ALA A 44 3.01 -11.08 -5.78
CA ALA A 44 3.31 -12.49 -5.60
C ALA A 44 4.27 -12.68 -4.40
N PRO A 45 4.01 -13.70 -3.55
CA PRO A 45 4.89 -14.04 -2.44
C PRO A 45 6.27 -14.40 -2.93
N ARG A 46 7.30 -13.80 -2.33
CA ARG A 46 8.70 -13.97 -2.68
C ARG A 46 9.56 -14.11 -1.42
N GLY A 47 10.77 -14.65 -1.59
CA GLY A 47 11.72 -14.83 -0.50
C GLY A 47 11.47 -16.08 0.36
N PRO A 48 12.20 -16.24 1.48
CA PRO A 48 12.28 -17.50 2.23
C PRO A 48 10.95 -18.01 2.82
N GLY A 49 9.95 -17.12 2.98
CA GLY A 49 8.62 -17.48 3.48
C GLY A 49 7.62 -17.88 2.39
N ALA A 50 7.99 -17.81 1.11
CA ALA A 50 7.08 -18.13 0.02
C ALA A 50 6.92 -19.65 -0.13
N ALA A 51 5.70 -20.15 0.05
CA ALA A 51 5.34 -21.55 -0.13
C ALA A 51 3.92 -21.68 -0.67
N PRO A 52 3.57 -22.84 -1.29
CA PRO A 52 2.19 -23.13 -1.65
C PRO A 52 1.26 -22.99 -0.43
N GLY A 53 0.12 -22.30 -0.61
CA GLY A 53 -0.84 -22.07 0.46
C GLY A 53 -0.49 -20.93 1.43
N THR A 54 0.46 -20.05 1.10
CA THR A 54 0.72 -18.83 1.89
C THR A 54 -0.56 -17.98 2.06
N PRO A 55 -0.78 -17.35 3.22
CA PRO A 55 -1.95 -16.50 3.42
C PRO A 55 -1.95 -15.29 2.48
N LEU A 56 -3.15 -14.91 2.06
CA LEU A 56 -3.41 -13.65 1.37
C LEU A 56 -3.61 -12.53 2.40
N VAL A 57 -2.82 -11.48 2.28
CA VAL A 57 -2.99 -10.23 3.03
C VAL A 57 -3.71 -9.22 2.14
N VAL A 58 -4.86 -8.74 2.59
CA VAL A 58 -5.60 -7.68 1.90
C VAL A 58 -5.24 -6.34 2.54
N VAL A 59 -4.71 -5.42 1.74
CA VAL A 59 -4.35 -4.06 2.16
C VAL A 59 -5.39 -3.09 1.59
N VAL A 60 -5.99 -2.30 2.48
CA VAL A 60 -6.94 -1.23 2.13
C VAL A 60 -6.33 0.08 2.59
N HIS A 61 -6.08 1.00 1.66
CA HIS A 61 -5.39 2.24 1.97
C HIS A 61 -6.28 3.25 2.71
N GLY A 62 -5.64 4.15 3.46
CA GLY A 62 -6.29 5.28 4.12
C GLY A 62 -6.40 6.50 3.19
N GLY A 63 -6.40 7.70 3.77
CA GLY A 63 -6.49 8.96 3.01
C GLY A 63 -7.85 9.65 3.08
N ALA A 64 -8.71 9.26 4.03
CA ALA A 64 -10.02 9.86 4.26
C ALA A 64 -10.90 9.95 2.99
N TRP A 65 -10.83 8.91 2.14
CA TRP A 65 -11.53 8.84 0.85
C TRP A 65 -11.20 9.98 -0.13
N ARG A 66 -10.10 10.73 0.05
CA ARG A 66 -9.76 11.85 -0.83
C ARG A 66 -9.09 11.33 -2.11
N ALA A 67 -9.44 11.92 -3.25
CA ALA A 67 -8.93 11.54 -4.57
C ALA A 67 -7.39 11.51 -4.67
N ALA A 68 -6.69 12.35 -3.90
CA ALA A 68 -5.23 12.45 -3.89
C ALA A 68 -4.50 11.21 -3.34
N TYR A 69 -5.19 10.31 -2.64
CA TYR A 69 -4.58 9.11 -2.04
C TYR A 69 -5.21 7.85 -2.63
N ASP A 70 -4.51 7.20 -3.53
CA ASP A 70 -4.89 5.91 -4.12
C ASP A 70 -4.02 4.76 -3.57
N ARG A 71 -4.30 3.51 -3.93
CA ARG A 71 -3.57 2.33 -3.43
C ARG A 71 -2.05 2.36 -3.65
N ARG A 72 -1.53 3.17 -4.58
CA ARG A 72 -0.11 3.18 -4.96
C ARG A 72 0.79 3.72 -3.86
N HIS A 73 0.29 4.59 -2.98
CA HIS A 73 1.11 5.10 -1.87
C HIS A 73 1.45 4.03 -0.82
N LEU A 74 0.70 2.92 -0.77
CA LEU A 74 1.04 1.75 0.04
C LEU A 74 1.76 0.64 -0.75
N SER A 75 2.07 0.85 -2.03
CA SER A 75 2.80 -0.14 -2.83
C SER A 75 4.15 -0.56 -2.22
N PRO A 76 4.95 0.32 -1.57
CA PRO A 76 6.20 -0.13 -0.95
C PRO A 76 5.95 -1.08 0.23
N PHE A 77 4.85 -0.85 0.97
CA PHE A 77 4.44 -1.73 2.06
C PHE A 77 3.91 -3.08 1.55
N ALA A 78 3.11 -3.05 0.47
CA ALA A 78 2.65 -4.28 -0.18
C ALA A 78 3.84 -5.12 -0.71
N ALA A 79 4.81 -4.49 -1.36
CA ALA A 79 6.02 -5.15 -1.82
C ALA A 79 6.89 -5.69 -0.66
N PHE A 80 6.98 -4.95 0.45
CA PHE A 80 7.67 -5.41 1.66
C PHE A 80 7.03 -6.70 2.20
N LEU A 81 5.70 -6.75 2.33
CA LEU A 81 4.98 -7.95 2.76
C LEU A 81 5.18 -9.12 1.79
N ALA A 82 5.12 -8.85 0.49
CA ALA A 82 5.37 -9.85 -0.54
C ALA A 82 6.77 -10.45 -0.43
N GLY A 83 7.80 -9.63 -0.18
CA GLY A 83 9.18 -10.07 0.07
C GLY A 83 9.38 -10.85 1.37
N ARG A 84 8.39 -10.87 2.26
CA ARG A 84 8.35 -11.72 3.46
C ARG A 84 7.62 -13.04 3.24
N GLY A 85 7.12 -13.30 2.03
CA GLY A 85 6.47 -14.55 1.66
C GLY A 85 4.94 -14.52 1.67
N PHE A 86 4.31 -13.36 1.89
CA PHE A 86 2.86 -13.21 1.81
C PHE A 86 2.38 -12.99 0.38
N ALA A 87 1.23 -13.55 0.01
CA ALA A 87 0.50 -13.04 -1.16
C ALA A 87 -0.20 -11.76 -0.71
N VAL A 88 -0.16 -10.70 -1.53
CA VAL A 88 -0.75 -9.41 -1.14
C VAL A 88 -1.73 -8.93 -2.21
N ALA A 89 -2.91 -8.50 -1.78
CA ALA A 89 -3.92 -7.82 -2.59
C ALA A 89 -4.08 -6.38 -2.08
N SER A 90 -3.57 -5.40 -2.80
CA SER A 90 -3.74 -3.97 -2.51
C SER A 90 -4.96 -3.45 -3.26
N VAL A 91 -6.01 -3.12 -2.53
CA VAL A 91 -7.34 -2.83 -3.07
C VAL A 91 -7.51 -1.33 -3.25
N GLU A 92 -7.92 -0.92 -4.44
CA GLU A 92 -8.49 0.40 -4.69
C GLU A 92 -9.99 0.39 -4.40
N TYR A 93 -10.54 1.56 -4.10
CA TYR A 93 -11.97 1.75 -3.95
C TYR A 93 -12.38 3.12 -4.46
N ARG A 94 -13.67 3.30 -4.74
CA ARG A 94 -14.20 4.61 -5.16
C ARG A 94 -13.89 5.67 -4.09
N ARG A 95 -13.21 6.74 -4.51
CA ARG A 95 -12.87 7.90 -3.68
C ARG A 95 -13.85 9.05 -3.94
N GLY A 96 -13.79 10.09 -3.12
CA GLY A 96 -14.57 11.31 -3.29
C GLY A 96 -14.15 12.06 -4.54
N ASP A 97 -15.06 12.89 -5.06
CA ASP A 97 -14.83 13.70 -6.24
C ASP A 97 -13.65 14.66 -5.98
N GLY A 98 -12.69 14.67 -6.91
CA GLY A 98 -11.54 15.57 -6.88
C GLY A 98 -11.91 17.01 -7.22
#